data_AF-A0A2U3PTN3-F1
#
_entry.id   AF-A0A2U3PTN3-F1
#
_cell.length_a   1.000
_cell.length_b   1.000
_cell.length_c   1.000
_cell.angle_alpha   90.00
_cell.angle_beta   90.00
_cell.angle_gamma   90.00
#
_symmetry.space_group_name_H-M   'P 1'
#
loop_
_entity.id
_entity.type
_entity.pdbx_description
1 polymer ?
#
loop_
_entity_poly.entity_id
_entity_poly.type
_entity_poly.pdbx_seq_one_letter_code
_entity_poly.pdbx_strand_id
1 'polypeptide(L)'
;MSRALRILVAAVALLGGVVSLFAAENTALTRGIAITDPDLLRKLDQNNTLTIPRLLSPERNADVPLTTELMFVSLPQLKEIVPAIDAEFERYIARYKATYPGETIGVGEGFDAQLFDLANLRSHDTRFVLAGIVNRMDRAYVSEGSCGEIRLIYRLTRFDSGPDGGKTATRLPMTFNLVMKARDVRQTDGNGKSISCADVARRWLDNADWQDLIGSRLPPHDAMLDRIETNIQVSVAPKSTLHDFRSDYLLKVFKYDAAGKTFEESTLENQIDRDRILADDVLRRDFKTWLLAPDHLREFDRGTVLIPEKFLAKAAVVPTPAGLDASALQPEFGMMQGEGKGDGVFTDNDVVSALKQAAARGVDMQNVRSVAGFQRRLNDVTCAGCHQTRGIGGFHFPGVDWLADKPSNSTIVPASPHFFGDQLRRRDILTAFAAGKHPDFSRGFASRPQTRGGSELAGTEYQDGWGAHCSLQDAGSGTRDESFTSWSCANGLTCQAAAASRRIGMCFIKTR
;
A
#
# COMPACT_ATOMS: atom_id res chain seq x y z
N MET A 1 -25.85 -30.19 -31.23
CA MET A 1 -25.02 -29.06 -30.73
C MET A 1 -23.86 -28.82 -31.68
N SER A 2 -23.72 -27.62 -32.24
CA SER A 2 -22.62 -27.31 -33.17
C SER A 2 -21.26 -27.34 -32.45
N ARG A 3 -20.18 -27.59 -33.20
CA ARG A 3 -18.80 -27.56 -32.66
C ARG A 3 -18.47 -26.23 -31.97
N ALA A 4 -19.00 -25.11 -32.47
CA ALA A 4 -18.83 -23.80 -31.86
C ALA A 4 -19.47 -23.70 -30.46
N LEU A 5 -20.64 -24.31 -30.25
CA LEU A 5 -21.31 -24.31 -28.95
C LEU A 5 -20.56 -25.17 -27.92
N ARG A 6 -19.91 -26.26 -28.34
CA ARG A 6 -19.08 -27.09 -27.45
C ARG A 6 -17.78 -26.38 -27.04
N ILE A 7 -17.18 -25.62 -27.95
CA ILE A 7 -15.98 -24.80 -27.67
C ILE A 7 -16.33 -23.65 -26.71
N LEU A 8 -17.49 -23.00 -26.90
CA LEU A 8 -17.97 -21.94 -26.02
C LEU A 8 -18.24 -22.45 -24.59
N VAL A 9 -18.89 -23.62 -24.47
CA VAL A 9 -19.16 -24.25 -23.17
C VAL A 9 -17.86 -24.71 -22.50
N ALA A 10 -16.89 -25.24 -23.25
CA ALA A 10 -15.58 -25.58 -22.72
C ALA A 10 -14.79 -24.34 -22.26
N ALA A 11 -14.84 -23.24 -23.02
CA ALA A 11 -14.20 -21.97 -22.64
C ALA A 11 -14.83 -21.36 -21.39
N VAL A 12 -16.16 -21.40 -21.25
CA VAL A 12 -16.88 -20.93 -20.05
C VAL A 12 -16.62 -21.82 -18.84
N ALA A 13 -16.50 -23.14 -19.02
CA ALA A 13 -16.15 -24.07 -17.94
C ALA A 13 -14.68 -23.92 -17.50
N LEU A 14 -13.75 -23.70 -18.44
CA LEU A 14 -12.35 -23.45 -18.14
C LEU A 14 -12.16 -22.09 -17.46
N LEU A 15 -12.73 -21.01 -18.00
CA LEU A 15 -12.63 -19.66 -17.42
C LEU A 15 -13.38 -19.53 -16.08
N GLY A 16 -14.54 -20.18 -15.93
CA GLY A 16 -15.27 -20.23 -14.65
C GLY A 16 -14.56 -21.06 -13.58
N GLY A 17 -13.82 -22.09 -14.00
CA GLY A 17 -12.96 -22.89 -13.12
C GLY A 17 -11.74 -22.12 -12.60
N VAL A 18 -11.04 -21.37 -13.47
CA VAL A 18 -9.84 -20.63 -13.03
C VAL A 18 -10.21 -19.51 -12.05
N VAL A 19 -11.30 -18.77 -12.29
CA VAL A 19 -11.77 -17.68 -11.39
C VAL A 19 -12.19 -18.21 -10.01
N SER A 20 -12.78 -19.40 -9.96
CA SER A 20 -13.19 -20.03 -8.68
C SER A 20 -12.00 -20.53 -7.85
N LEU A 21 -10.92 -20.99 -8.51
CA LEU A 21 -9.67 -21.35 -7.81
C LEU A 21 -8.98 -20.11 -7.21
N PHE A 22 -8.89 -19.00 -7.96
CA PHE A 22 -8.23 -17.78 -7.47
C PHE A 22 -8.89 -17.19 -6.22
N ALA A 23 -10.21 -17.18 -6.13
CA ALA A 23 -10.92 -16.65 -4.96
C ALA A 23 -10.73 -17.53 -3.71
N ALA A 24 -10.71 -18.85 -3.87
CA ALA A 24 -10.44 -19.80 -2.78
C ALA A 24 -8.98 -19.70 -2.30
N GLU A 25 -8.04 -19.56 -3.22
CA GLU A 25 -6.61 -19.39 -2.93
C GLU A 25 -6.32 -18.08 -2.18
N ASN A 26 -6.91 -16.96 -2.61
CA ASN A 26 -6.78 -15.67 -1.92
C ASN A 26 -7.32 -15.70 -0.48
N THR A 27 -8.42 -16.41 -0.25
CA THR A 27 -9.01 -16.57 1.10
C THR A 27 -8.12 -17.42 2.02
N ALA A 28 -7.37 -18.37 1.45
CA ALA A 28 -6.37 -19.12 2.20
C ALA A 28 -5.14 -18.27 2.53
N LEU A 29 -4.69 -17.41 1.60
CA LEU A 29 -3.52 -16.56 1.78
C LEU A 29 -3.72 -15.51 2.89
N THR A 30 -4.90 -14.90 3.02
CA THR A 30 -5.16 -13.84 4.00
C THR A 30 -5.63 -14.34 5.37
N ARG A 31 -5.81 -15.66 5.53
CA ARG A 31 -6.34 -16.26 6.76
C ARG A 31 -5.48 -15.89 7.97
N GLY A 32 -6.14 -15.33 8.99
CA GLY A 32 -5.51 -14.96 10.25
C GLY A 32 -4.57 -13.75 10.19
N ILE A 33 -4.56 -13.00 9.08
CA ILE A 33 -3.72 -11.80 8.90
C ILE A 33 -4.49 -10.62 8.28
N ALA A 34 -5.63 -10.87 7.65
CA ALA A 34 -6.56 -9.82 7.24
C ALA A 34 -8.02 -10.30 7.28
N ILE A 35 -8.93 -9.38 7.58
CA ILE A 35 -10.37 -9.59 7.53
C ILE A 35 -10.91 -8.96 6.24
N THR A 36 -11.29 -9.83 5.32
CA THR A 36 -11.84 -9.48 3.99
C THR A 36 -13.19 -10.17 3.74
N ASP A 37 -13.82 -10.71 4.77
CA ASP A 37 -15.14 -11.34 4.67
C ASP A 37 -16.23 -10.25 4.58
N PRO A 38 -17.01 -10.19 3.48
CA PRO A 38 -18.00 -9.12 3.28
C PRO A 38 -19.05 -9.05 4.39
N ASP A 39 -19.53 -10.19 4.88
CA ASP A 39 -20.62 -10.26 5.86
C ASP A 39 -20.15 -9.81 7.24
N LEU A 40 -18.95 -10.22 7.65
CA LEU A 40 -18.31 -9.77 8.88
C LEU A 40 -18.01 -8.26 8.83
N LEU A 41 -17.45 -7.75 7.73
CA LEU A 41 -17.19 -6.32 7.57
C LEU A 41 -18.48 -5.50 7.63
N ARG A 42 -19.54 -5.94 6.96
CA ARG A 42 -20.87 -5.32 7.04
C ARG A 42 -21.38 -5.29 8.47
N LYS A 43 -21.29 -6.40 9.21
CA LYS A 43 -21.73 -6.49 10.61
C LYS A 43 -20.97 -5.51 11.51
N LEU A 44 -19.65 -5.42 11.34
CA LEU A 44 -18.78 -4.54 12.14
C LEU A 44 -19.02 -3.04 11.86
N ASP A 45 -19.38 -2.70 10.62
CA ASP A 45 -19.73 -1.34 10.21
C ASP A 45 -21.16 -0.95 10.65
N GLN A 46 -22.16 -1.80 10.35
CA GLN A 46 -23.57 -1.51 10.61
C GLN A 46 -23.93 -1.49 12.09
N ASN A 47 -23.28 -2.33 12.91
CA ASN A 47 -23.46 -2.30 14.37
C ASN A 47 -22.66 -1.18 15.05
N ASN A 48 -22.11 -0.24 14.26
CA ASN A 48 -21.32 0.87 14.74
C ASN A 48 -20.18 0.45 15.69
N THR A 49 -19.60 -0.74 15.47
CA THR A 49 -18.61 -1.36 16.35
C THR A 49 -17.21 -0.85 16.03
N LEU A 50 -16.85 -0.84 14.74
CA LEU A 50 -15.54 -0.41 14.26
C LEU A 50 -15.67 0.74 13.26
N THR A 51 -16.59 1.67 13.49
CA THR A 51 -16.67 2.91 12.70
C THR A 51 -15.70 3.95 13.24
N ILE A 52 -15.25 4.87 12.39
CA ILE A 52 -14.34 5.96 12.80
C ILE A 52 -14.93 6.75 13.98
N PRO A 53 -16.20 7.20 13.97
CA PRO A 53 -16.76 7.94 15.10
C PRO A 53 -16.78 7.14 16.41
N ARG A 54 -17.08 5.84 16.35
CA ARG A 54 -17.07 4.97 17.54
C ARG A 54 -15.66 4.84 18.12
N LEU A 55 -14.64 4.69 17.27
CA LEU A 55 -13.26 4.51 17.71
C LEU A 55 -12.63 5.79 18.26
N LEU A 56 -13.04 6.96 17.75
CA LEU A 56 -12.51 8.26 18.18
C LEU A 56 -13.29 8.88 19.35
N SER A 57 -14.55 8.49 19.53
CA SER A 57 -15.42 8.92 20.64
C SER A 57 -16.25 7.73 21.13
N PRO A 58 -15.64 6.78 21.88
CA PRO A 58 -16.34 5.59 22.36
C PRO A 58 -17.55 5.89 23.25
N GLU A 59 -17.52 7.01 23.97
CA GLU A 59 -18.59 7.53 24.82
C GLU A 59 -19.84 7.99 24.05
N ARG A 60 -19.79 8.07 22.72
CA ARG A 60 -20.94 8.47 21.90
C ARG A 60 -22.11 7.47 22.06
N ASN A 61 -23.23 7.94 22.59
CA ASN A 61 -24.43 7.12 22.85
C ASN A 61 -25.27 6.77 21.60
N ALA A 62 -24.88 7.22 20.41
CA ALA A 62 -25.62 6.96 19.17
C ALA A 62 -24.98 5.80 18.38
N ASP A 63 -25.81 4.84 17.95
CA ASP A 63 -25.41 3.67 17.18
C ASP A 63 -25.52 3.86 15.65
N VAL A 64 -25.62 5.11 15.20
CA VAL A 64 -25.70 5.44 13.78
C VAL A 64 -24.34 5.93 13.26
N PRO A 65 -23.81 5.36 12.17
CA PRO A 65 -22.63 5.88 11.49
C PRO A 65 -22.82 7.35 11.07
N LEU A 66 -21.74 8.14 11.11
CA LEU A 66 -21.79 9.55 10.69
C LEU A 66 -21.54 9.69 9.19
N THR A 67 -22.23 10.66 8.57
CA THR A 67 -21.88 11.19 7.25
C THR A 67 -20.54 11.93 7.32
N THR A 68 -19.88 12.18 6.20
CA THR A 68 -18.60 12.91 6.19
C THR A 68 -18.76 14.32 6.74
N GLU A 69 -19.84 15.02 6.37
CA GLU A 69 -20.18 16.34 6.91
C GLU A 69 -20.23 16.32 8.44
N LEU A 70 -21.05 15.45 9.02
CA LEU A 70 -21.19 15.37 10.48
C LEU A 70 -19.90 14.87 11.14
N MET A 71 -19.19 13.92 10.54
CA MET A 71 -17.96 13.38 11.08
C MET A 71 -16.88 14.46 11.23
N PHE A 72 -16.60 15.23 10.18
CA PHE A 72 -15.57 16.27 10.22
C PHE A 72 -15.99 17.51 11.02
N VAL A 73 -17.29 17.78 11.15
CA VAL A 73 -17.79 18.89 11.99
C VAL A 73 -17.82 18.52 13.49
N SER A 74 -18.21 17.29 13.82
CA SER A 74 -18.43 16.88 15.22
C SER A 74 -17.21 16.27 15.91
N LEU A 75 -16.20 15.80 15.16
CA LEU A 75 -14.99 15.20 15.72
C LEU A 75 -13.81 16.17 15.61
N PRO A 76 -13.52 16.97 16.66
CA PRO A 76 -12.42 17.94 16.64
C PRO A 76 -11.06 17.30 16.42
N GLN A 77 -10.90 16.00 16.71
CA GLN A 77 -9.69 15.24 16.45
C GLN A 77 -9.29 15.26 14.96
N LEU A 78 -10.25 15.44 14.05
CA LEU A 78 -10.08 15.37 12.60
C LEU A 78 -9.95 16.73 11.90
N LYS A 79 -9.91 17.83 12.65
CA LYS A 79 -10.01 19.20 12.12
C LYS A 79 -8.98 19.55 11.04
N GLU A 80 -7.77 18.98 11.11
CA GLU A 80 -6.66 19.31 10.20
C GLU A 80 -6.71 18.53 8.88
N ILE A 81 -7.54 17.48 8.78
CA ILE A 81 -7.48 16.54 7.65
C ILE A 81 -7.95 17.19 6.34
N VAL A 82 -9.16 17.74 6.33
CA VAL A 82 -9.74 18.33 5.11
C VAL A 82 -8.93 19.55 4.64
N PRO A 83 -8.56 20.52 5.50
CA PRO A 83 -7.72 21.65 5.09
C PRO A 83 -6.36 21.22 4.48
N ALA A 84 -5.73 20.19 5.05
CA ALA A 84 -4.46 19.69 4.53
C ALA A 84 -4.59 18.97 3.19
N ILE A 85 -5.75 18.39 2.87
CA ILE A 85 -6.07 17.81 1.56
C ILE A 85 -6.37 18.93 0.56
N ASP A 86 -7.20 19.91 0.93
CA ASP A 86 -7.57 21.06 0.10
C ASP A 86 -6.30 21.78 -0.39
N ALA A 87 -5.32 22.01 0.51
CA ALA A 87 -4.05 22.64 0.18
C ALA A 87 -3.21 21.86 -0.84
N GLU A 88 -3.22 20.53 -0.83
CA GLU A 88 -2.49 19.73 -1.83
C GLU A 88 -3.21 19.70 -3.18
N PHE A 89 -4.54 19.73 -3.19
CA PHE A 89 -5.31 19.86 -4.44
C PHE A 89 -5.00 21.17 -5.14
N GLU A 90 -4.94 22.29 -4.41
CA GLU A 90 -4.55 23.59 -4.97
C GLU A 90 -3.14 23.55 -5.59
N ARG A 91 -2.16 22.96 -4.88
CA ARG A 91 -0.80 22.78 -5.42
C ARG A 91 -0.78 21.87 -6.64
N TYR A 92 -1.55 20.78 -6.61
CA TYR A 92 -1.65 19.85 -7.72
C TYR A 92 -2.22 20.52 -8.98
N ILE A 93 -3.33 21.26 -8.84
CA ILE A 93 -3.97 21.99 -9.93
C ILE A 93 -3.02 23.05 -10.51
N ALA A 94 -2.33 23.80 -9.66
CA ALA A 94 -1.36 24.80 -10.10
C ALA A 94 -0.20 24.16 -10.89
N ARG A 95 0.35 23.04 -10.39
CA ARG A 95 1.41 22.28 -11.07
C ARG A 95 0.93 21.70 -12.41
N TYR A 96 -0.31 21.18 -12.46
CA TYR A 96 -0.89 20.64 -13.69
C TYR A 96 -1.01 21.73 -14.77
N LYS A 97 -1.61 22.87 -14.44
CA LYS A 97 -1.76 24.00 -15.36
C LYS A 97 -0.42 24.54 -15.88
N ALA A 98 0.61 24.53 -15.04
CA ALA A 98 1.96 24.92 -15.45
C ALA A 98 2.60 23.90 -16.41
N THR A 99 2.33 22.60 -16.21
CA THR A 99 2.90 21.52 -17.01
C THR A 99 2.18 21.34 -18.35
N TYR A 100 0.85 21.49 -18.36
CA TYR A 100 -0.03 21.31 -19.51
C TYR A 100 -0.93 22.54 -19.71
N PRO A 101 -0.37 23.70 -20.12
CA PRO A 101 -1.12 24.95 -20.22
C PRO A 101 -2.26 24.95 -21.27
N GLY A 102 -2.29 23.97 -22.17
CA GLY A 102 -3.33 23.79 -23.18
C GLY A 102 -4.47 22.84 -22.78
N GLU A 103 -4.38 22.17 -21.62
CA GLU A 103 -5.37 21.22 -21.15
C GLU A 103 -6.25 21.84 -20.05
N THR A 104 -7.50 21.40 -20.03
CA THR A 104 -8.50 21.78 -19.04
C THR A 104 -8.46 20.82 -17.84
N ILE A 105 -8.66 21.35 -16.64
CA ILE A 105 -8.65 20.58 -15.39
C ILE A 105 -9.82 21.01 -14.49
N GLY A 106 -10.61 20.05 -14.01
CA GLY A 106 -11.84 20.33 -13.26
C GLY A 106 -12.60 19.06 -12.86
N VAL A 107 -13.68 19.24 -12.09
CA VAL A 107 -14.50 18.14 -11.58
C VAL A 107 -15.52 17.69 -12.65
N GLY A 108 -15.61 16.37 -12.85
CA GLY A 108 -16.62 15.75 -13.70
C GLY A 108 -16.16 15.49 -15.14
N GLU A 109 -17.05 14.89 -15.92
CA GLU A 109 -16.81 14.59 -17.32
C GLU A 109 -16.68 15.89 -18.15
N GLY A 110 -15.78 15.89 -19.13
CA GLY A 110 -15.57 17.02 -20.05
C GLY A 110 -14.27 17.81 -19.84
N PHE A 111 -13.53 17.55 -18.75
CA PHE A 111 -12.16 18.07 -18.56
C PHE A 111 -11.11 17.07 -19.06
N ASP A 112 -9.99 17.57 -19.56
CA ASP A 112 -8.84 16.75 -19.98
C ASP A 112 -8.20 16.04 -18.77
N ALA A 113 -8.15 16.70 -17.62
CA ALA A 113 -7.91 16.09 -16.32
C ALA A 113 -9.14 16.23 -15.42
N GLN A 114 -9.77 15.09 -15.13
CA GLN A 114 -10.96 14.97 -14.30
C GLN A 114 -10.55 14.84 -12.84
N LEU A 115 -10.84 15.85 -12.03
CA LEU A 115 -10.55 15.89 -10.61
C LEU A 115 -11.58 15.11 -9.80
N PHE A 116 -11.12 14.56 -8.68
CA PHE A 116 -12.01 14.11 -7.61
C PHE A 116 -12.77 15.30 -7.01
N ASP A 117 -14.07 15.13 -6.83
CA ASP A 117 -14.91 16.15 -6.20
C ASP A 117 -14.75 16.14 -4.67
N LEU A 118 -13.98 17.10 -4.16
CA LEU A 118 -13.74 17.29 -2.74
C LEU A 118 -15.00 17.62 -1.92
N ALA A 119 -16.09 18.07 -2.57
CA ALA A 119 -17.37 18.29 -1.87
C ALA A 119 -17.89 17.00 -1.22
N ASN A 120 -17.49 15.83 -1.72
CA ASN A 120 -17.82 14.54 -1.10
C ASN A 120 -17.23 14.36 0.31
N LEU A 121 -16.25 15.15 0.73
CA LEU A 121 -15.73 15.14 2.12
C LEU A 121 -16.58 15.99 3.07
N ARG A 122 -17.55 16.75 2.55
CA ARG A 122 -18.41 17.66 3.30
C ARG A 122 -19.89 17.41 2.99
N SER A 123 -20.23 16.20 2.57
CA SER A 123 -21.56 15.86 2.08
C SER A 123 -22.37 15.04 3.11
N HIS A 124 -23.68 15.29 3.14
CA HIS A 124 -24.65 14.47 3.89
C HIS A 124 -24.93 13.12 3.21
N ASP A 125 -24.57 12.96 1.94
CA ASP A 125 -24.81 11.74 1.17
C ASP A 125 -23.64 10.77 1.23
N THR A 126 -22.52 11.16 1.84
CA THR A 126 -21.30 10.33 1.85
C THR A 126 -20.90 9.93 3.25
N ARG A 127 -20.24 8.78 3.38
CA ARG A 127 -19.56 8.35 4.61
C ARG A 127 -18.40 7.41 4.32
N PHE A 128 -17.55 7.21 5.30
CA PHE A 128 -16.54 6.16 5.29
C PHE A 128 -17.14 4.83 5.74
N VAL A 129 -16.92 3.79 4.95
CA VAL A 129 -17.47 2.43 5.12
C VAL A 129 -16.32 1.47 5.32
N LEU A 130 -16.35 0.63 6.36
CA LEU A 130 -15.28 -0.34 6.64
C LEU A 130 -15.12 -1.32 5.47
N ALA A 131 -13.95 -1.33 4.84
CA ALA A 131 -13.67 -2.11 3.64
C ALA A 131 -12.67 -3.26 3.87
N GLY A 132 -11.96 -3.25 5.01
CA GLY A 132 -11.10 -4.34 5.46
C GLY A 132 -10.34 -4.00 6.74
N ILE A 133 -9.82 -5.04 7.41
CA ILE A 133 -8.95 -4.91 8.58
C ILE A 133 -7.70 -5.71 8.31
N VAL A 134 -6.53 -5.11 8.52
CA VAL A 134 -5.24 -5.75 8.23
C VAL A 134 -4.38 -5.77 9.48
N ASN A 135 -3.93 -6.97 9.87
CA ASN A 135 -2.89 -7.12 10.87
C ASN A 135 -1.54 -6.78 10.24
N ARG A 136 -0.81 -5.88 10.89
CA ARG A 136 0.52 -5.43 10.50
C ARG A 136 1.51 -5.59 11.66
N MET A 137 1.45 -6.71 12.36
CA MET A 137 2.48 -7.08 13.34
C MET A 137 3.87 -7.24 12.69
N ASP A 138 3.94 -7.37 11.35
CA ASP A 138 5.17 -7.25 10.57
C ASP A 138 5.88 -5.89 10.71
N ARG A 139 5.22 -4.91 11.32
CA ARG A 139 5.73 -3.57 11.60
C ARG A 139 6.26 -3.39 13.03
N ALA A 140 6.31 -4.44 13.83
CA ALA A 140 6.82 -4.39 15.18
C ALA A 140 8.29 -3.91 15.28
N TYR A 141 9.08 -4.00 14.19
CA TYR A 141 10.42 -3.41 14.15
C TYR A 141 10.45 -1.88 14.30
N VAL A 142 9.32 -1.20 14.09
CA VAL A 142 9.19 0.26 14.31
C VAL A 142 8.89 0.58 15.77
N SER A 143 8.13 -0.30 16.43
CA SER A 143 7.80 -0.17 17.85
C SER A 143 7.53 -1.56 18.43
N GLU A 144 8.53 -2.12 19.09
CA GLU A 144 8.43 -3.48 19.66
C GLU A 144 7.35 -3.55 20.74
N GLY A 145 7.22 -2.48 21.55
CA GLY A 145 6.24 -2.39 22.63
C GLY A 145 4.79 -2.47 22.16
N SER A 146 4.49 -2.00 20.95
CA SER A 146 3.13 -2.06 20.38
C SER A 146 2.81 -3.38 19.68
N CYS A 147 3.80 -4.27 19.54
CA CYS A 147 3.71 -5.48 18.74
C CYS A 147 3.41 -5.23 17.25
N GLY A 148 3.68 -4.02 16.75
CA GLY A 148 3.27 -3.55 15.41
C GLY A 148 1.95 -2.78 15.43
N GLU A 149 1.17 -2.90 14.36
CA GLU A 149 -0.03 -2.09 14.14
C GLU A 149 -1.20 -2.91 13.54
N ILE A 150 -2.42 -2.40 13.67
CA ILE A 150 -3.63 -2.88 13.00
C ILE A 150 -4.19 -1.72 12.18
N ARG A 151 -4.56 -2.00 10.93
CA ARG A 151 -5.08 -0.99 9.99
C ARG A 151 -6.56 -1.26 9.73
N LEU A 152 -7.42 -0.32 10.12
CA LEU A 152 -8.83 -0.33 9.75
C LEU A 152 -9.00 0.55 8.52
N ILE A 153 -9.30 -0.08 7.39
CA ILE A 153 -9.32 0.58 6.09
C ILE A 153 -10.78 0.84 5.73
N TYR A 154 -11.11 2.11 5.52
CA TYR A 154 -12.43 2.56 5.12
C TYR A 154 -12.41 3.09 3.69
N ARG A 155 -13.50 2.87 2.97
CA ARG A 155 -13.75 3.45 1.65
C ARG A 155 -14.76 4.57 1.76
N LEU A 156 -14.51 5.69 1.10
CA LEU A 156 -15.53 6.72 0.93
C LEU A 156 -16.62 6.20 0.00
N THR A 157 -17.87 6.28 0.43
CA THR A 157 -19.04 5.83 -0.34
C THR A 157 -20.11 6.91 -0.34
N ARG A 158 -20.69 7.16 -1.51
CA ARG A 158 -21.85 8.01 -1.72
C ARG A 158 -23.12 7.16 -1.73
N PHE A 159 -24.16 7.65 -1.09
CA PHE A 159 -25.47 7.02 -0.98
C PHE A 159 -26.49 7.95 -1.63
N ASP A 160 -26.98 7.56 -2.82
CA ASP A 160 -27.98 8.32 -3.53
C ASP A 160 -29.36 7.67 -3.35
N SER A 161 -30.40 8.51 -3.28
CA SER A 161 -31.79 8.04 -3.32
C SER A 161 -32.25 8.00 -4.77
N GLY A 162 -32.58 6.81 -5.26
CA GLY A 162 -33.12 6.59 -6.58
C GLY A 162 -34.56 7.13 -6.72
N PRO A 163 -35.04 7.34 -7.96
CA PRO A 163 -36.39 7.85 -8.24
C PRO A 163 -37.50 7.00 -7.63
N ASP A 164 -37.26 5.69 -7.49
CA ASP A 164 -38.22 4.71 -6.95
C ASP A 164 -38.10 4.53 -5.42
N GLY A 165 -37.31 5.38 -4.74
CA GLY A 165 -37.02 5.26 -3.31
C GLY A 165 -35.97 4.19 -2.95
N GLY A 166 -35.42 3.48 -3.94
CA GLY A 166 -34.26 2.61 -3.76
C GLY A 166 -33.01 3.41 -3.37
N LYS A 167 -32.09 2.84 -2.60
CA LYS A 167 -30.81 3.50 -2.26
C LYS A 167 -29.69 2.85 -3.05
N THR A 168 -28.95 3.64 -3.83
CA THR A 168 -27.73 3.18 -4.52
C THR A 168 -26.51 3.62 -3.73
N ALA A 169 -25.51 2.73 -3.65
CA ALA A 169 -24.24 3.02 -2.99
C ALA A 169 -23.11 3.00 -4.03
N THR A 170 -22.37 4.09 -4.13
CA THR A 170 -21.27 4.26 -5.09
C THR A 170 -19.96 4.48 -4.35
N ARG A 171 -18.99 3.58 -4.54
CA ARG A 171 -17.65 3.73 -3.96
C ARG A 171 -16.89 4.84 -4.68
N LEU A 172 -16.43 5.84 -3.91
CA LEU A 172 -15.60 6.92 -4.40
C LEU A 172 -14.12 6.55 -4.25
N PRO A 173 -13.20 7.07 -5.10
CA PRO A 173 -11.80 6.65 -5.15
C PRO A 173 -10.93 7.25 -4.06
N MET A 174 -11.35 7.05 -2.80
CA MET A 174 -10.63 7.45 -1.61
C MET A 174 -10.68 6.39 -0.53
N THR A 175 -9.53 6.08 0.06
CA THR A 175 -9.45 5.31 1.30
C THR A 175 -8.99 6.19 2.46
N PHE A 176 -9.54 5.91 3.63
CA PHE A 176 -9.14 6.47 4.90
C PHE A 176 -8.76 5.30 5.79
N ASN A 177 -7.53 5.27 6.28
CA ASN A 177 -7.05 4.20 7.14
C ASN A 177 -6.84 4.75 8.55
N LEU A 178 -7.54 4.19 9.52
CA LEU A 178 -7.26 4.43 10.94
C LEU A 178 -6.25 3.37 11.40
N VAL A 179 -5.03 3.81 11.67
CA VAL A 179 -3.97 2.95 12.18
C VAL A 179 -3.99 2.98 13.69
N MET A 180 -4.05 1.79 14.27
CA MET A 180 -3.97 1.56 15.70
C MET A 180 -2.73 0.74 16.01
N LYS A 181 -2.16 0.91 17.19
CA LYS A 181 -1.18 -0.02 17.76
C LYS A 181 -1.81 -1.42 17.82
N ALA A 182 -1.03 -2.48 17.62
CA ALA A 182 -1.55 -3.84 17.79
C ALA A 182 -1.81 -4.18 19.25
N ARG A 183 -1.17 -3.45 20.17
CA ARG A 183 -1.35 -3.57 21.61
C ARG A 183 -0.90 -2.28 22.33
N ASP A 184 -1.55 -1.96 23.45
CA ASP A 184 -1.02 -1.05 24.48
C ASP A 184 -0.35 -1.89 25.59
N VAL A 185 0.80 -1.46 26.10
CA VAL A 185 1.55 -2.21 27.12
C VAL A 185 0.78 -2.45 28.42
N ARG A 186 -0.25 -1.63 28.71
CA ARG A 186 -1.13 -1.76 29.88
C ARG A 186 -2.36 -2.63 29.60
N GLN A 187 -2.54 -3.09 28.36
CA GLN A 187 -3.70 -3.88 27.98
C GLN A 187 -3.68 -5.24 28.69
N THR A 188 -4.80 -5.59 29.32
CA THR A 188 -5.00 -6.86 30.00
C THR A 188 -6.13 -7.66 29.35
N ASP A 189 -6.09 -8.99 29.48
CA ASP A 189 -7.20 -9.86 29.11
C ASP A 189 -8.34 -9.80 30.15
N GLY A 190 -9.41 -10.57 29.90
CA GLY A 190 -10.58 -10.63 30.78
C GLY A 190 -10.29 -11.15 32.20
N ASN A 191 -9.11 -11.74 32.44
CA ASN A 191 -8.66 -12.19 33.76
C ASN A 191 -7.67 -11.20 34.41
N GLY A 192 -7.45 -10.03 33.82
CA GLY A 192 -6.53 -9.02 34.31
C GLY A 192 -5.05 -9.31 34.03
N LYS A 193 -4.73 -10.33 33.21
CA LYS A 193 -3.36 -10.64 32.83
C LYS A 193 -2.91 -9.77 31.65
N SER A 194 -1.70 -9.23 31.70
CA SER A 194 -1.13 -8.47 30.58
C SER A 194 -1.11 -9.29 29.28
N ILE A 195 -1.61 -8.70 28.21
CA ILE A 195 -1.62 -9.32 26.87
C ILE A 195 -0.21 -9.23 26.28
N SER A 196 0.39 -10.34 25.86
CA SER A 196 1.70 -10.35 25.18
C SER A 196 1.56 -10.27 23.64
N CYS A 197 2.64 -9.95 22.91
CA CYS A 197 2.64 -10.06 21.45
C CYS A 197 2.33 -11.48 20.96
N ALA A 198 2.72 -12.50 21.73
CA ALA A 198 2.38 -13.88 21.42
C ALA A 198 0.87 -14.15 21.54
N ASP A 199 0.20 -13.54 22.51
CA ASP A 199 -1.24 -13.65 22.68
C ASP A 199 -2.00 -12.95 21.55
N VAL A 200 -1.55 -11.76 21.15
CA VAL A 200 -2.09 -11.04 19.97
C VAL A 200 -1.95 -11.90 18.72
N ALA A 201 -0.76 -12.44 18.46
CA ALA A 201 -0.49 -13.25 17.28
C ALA A 201 -1.34 -14.53 17.23
N ARG A 202 -1.50 -15.25 18.37
CA ARG A 202 -2.36 -16.45 18.43
C ARG A 202 -3.82 -16.14 18.12
N ARG A 203 -4.38 -15.08 18.70
CA ARG A 203 -5.78 -14.68 18.44
C ARG A 203 -6.04 -14.41 16.95
N TRP A 204 -5.07 -13.79 16.28
CA TRP A 204 -5.14 -13.55 14.84
C TRP A 204 -5.02 -14.85 14.04
N LEU A 205 -4.00 -15.68 14.28
CA LEU A 205 -3.80 -16.95 13.56
C LEU A 205 -4.99 -17.92 13.72
N ASP A 206 -5.58 -17.96 14.91
CA ASP A 206 -6.72 -18.84 15.23
C ASP A 206 -8.07 -18.27 14.75
N ASN A 207 -8.11 -17.05 14.19
CA ASN A 207 -9.33 -16.27 13.93
C ASN A 207 -10.26 -16.21 15.16
N ALA A 208 -9.67 -16.13 16.35
CA ALA A 208 -10.39 -16.07 17.62
C ALA A 208 -10.88 -14.65 17.92
N ASP A 209 -11.00 -14.28 19.20
CA ASP A 209 -11.48 -12.96 19.62
C ASP A 209 -10.40 -11.86 19.44
N TRP A 210 -10.11 -11.56 18.17
CA TRP A 210 -9.25 -10.46 17.75
C TRP A 210 -9.96 -9.09 17.90
N GLN A 211 -11.29 -9.07 17.95
CA GLN A 211 -12.08 -7.83 18.09
C GLN A 211 -11.83 -7.18 19.45
N ASP A 212 -11.73 -7.98 20.51
CA ASP A 212 -11.34 -7.52 21.85
C ASP A 212 -9.93 -6.89 21.90
N LEU A 213 -9.12 -7.01 20.84
CA LEU A 213 -7.83 -6.33 20.74
C LEU A 213 -7.93 -4.90 20.17
N ILE A 214 -9.03 -4.57 19.47
CA ILE A 214 -9.18 -3.31 18.75
C ILE A 214 -10.05 -2.34 19.57
N GLY A 215 -9.49 -1.16 19.84
CA GLY A 215 -10.13 -0.15 20.66
C GLY A 215 -9.97 -0.45 22.15
N SER A 216 -9.60 0.56 22.93
CA SER A 216 -9.55 0.40 24.38
C SER A 216 -10.94 0.62 24.98
N ARG A 217 -11.49 -0.40 25.64
CA ARG A 217 -12.71 -0.27 26.45
C ARG A 217 -12.47 0.44 27.78
N LEU A 218 -11.20 0.64 28.15
CA LEU A 218 -10.78 1.29 29.40
C LEU A 218 -10.08 2.63 29.11
N PRO A 219 -10.31 3.67 29.92
CA PRO A 219 -9.54 4.90 29.84
C PRO A 219 -8.03 4.66 30.06
N PRO A 220 -7.14 5.35 29.33
CA PRO A 220 -7.46 6.30 28.27
C PRO A 220 -7.79 5.58 26.95
N HIS A 221 -8.94 5.92 26.36
CA HIS A 221 -9.49 5.21 25.18
C HIS A 221 -8.65 5.39 23.90
N ASP A 222 -7.88 6.47 23.85
CA ASP A 222 -7.02 6.89 22.75
C ASP A 222 -5.63 6.23 22.76
N ALA A 223 -5.30 5.43 23.78
CA ALA A 223 -3.99 4.81 23.96
C ALA A 223 -3.48 4.03 22.73
N MET A 224 -4.42 3.46 21.99
CA MET A 224 -4.18 2.64 20.82
C MET A 224 -4.13 3.44 19.52
N LEU A 225 -4.57 4.70 19.48
CA LEU A 225 -4.52 5.52 18.28
C LEU A 225 -3.06 5.83 17.93
N ASP A 226 -2.73 5.69 16.65
CA ASP A 226 -1.38 5.96 16.14
C ASP A 226 -1.40 7.04 15.06
N ARG A 227 -2.11 6.81 13.96
CA ARG A 227 -2.20 7.76 12.85
C ARG A 227 -3.38 7.49 11.93
N ILE A 228 -3.67 8.46 11.07
CA ILE A 228 -4.56 8.33 9.92
C ILE A 228 -3.71 8.40 8.65
N GLU A 229 -4.00 7.52 7.69
CA GLU A 229 -3.40 7.56 6.35
C GLU A 229 -4.52 7.74 5.32
N THR A 230 -4.37 8.71 4.40
CA THR A 230 -5.34 8.94 3.32
C THR A 230 -4.71 8.63 1.98
N ASN A 231 -5.49 8.03 1.08
CA ASN A 231 -5.13 7.84 -0.33
C ASN A 231 -6.33 8.23 -1.19
N ILE A 232 -6.17 9.27 -2.00
CA ILE A 232 -7.24 9.89 -2.80
C ILE A 232 -6.79 9.89 -4.25
N GLN A 233 -7.58 9.33 -5.17
CA GLN A 233 -7.37 9.57 -6.58
C GLN A 233 -7.64 11.04 -6.88
N VAL A 234 -6.60 11.87 -6.96
CA VAL A 234 -6.76 13.32 -7.15
C VAL A 234 -7.28 13.63 -8.55
N SER A 235 -6.86 12.86 -9.56
CA SER A 235 -7.36 13.02 -10.93
C SER A 235 -7.27 11.77 -11.79
N VAL A 236 -8.08 11.72 -12.84
CA VAL A 236 -7.92 10.85 -14.01
C VAL A 236 -7.71 11.72 -15.24
N ALA A 237 -6.64 11.45 -15.98
CA ALA A 237 -6.40 12.03 -17.28
C ALA A 237 -6.51 10.92 -18.34
N PRO A 238 -7.55 10.94 -19.21
CA PRO A 238 -7.64 10.02 -20.33
C PRO A 238 -6.42 10.10 -21.24
N LYS A 239 -6.24 9.10 -22.13
CA LYS A 239 -5.17 9.16 -23.11
C LYS A 239 -5.37 10.35 -24.06
N SER A 240 -4.34 11.16 -24.25
CA SER A 240 -4.31 12.30 -25.17
C SER A 240 -3.10 12.20 -26.12
N THR A 241 -2.92 13.21 -26.97
CA THR A 241 -1.68 13.36 -27.77
C THR A 241 -0.49 13.84 -26.94
N LEU A 242 -0.74 14.43 -25.77
CA LEU A 242 0.27 15.00 -24.89
C LEU A 242 0.81 14.00 -23.87
N HIS A 243 -0.02 13.01 -23.48
CA HIS A 243 0.37 11.96 -22.53
C HIS A 243 -0.51 10.71 -22.69
N ASP A 244 -0.02 9.57 -22.20
CA ASP A 244 -0.83 8.35 -22.05
C ASP A 244 -1.87 8.49 -20.94
N PHE A 245 -2.81 7.54 -20.86
CA PHE A 245 -3.79 7.45 -19.77
C PHE A 245 -3.06 7.46 -18.41
N ARG A 246 -3.56 8.27 -17.47
CA ARG A 246 -2.98 8.43 -16.13
C ARG A 246 -4.05 8.59 -15.07
N SER A 247 -3.82 8.04 -13.90
CA SER A 247 -4.54 8.38 -12.67
C SER A 247 -3.54 8.68 -11.58
N ASP A 248 -3.75 9.81 -10.90
CA ASP A 248 -2.86 10.31 -9.86
C ASP A 248 -3.50 10.14 -8.50
N TYR A 249 -2.69 9.75 -7.51
CA TYR A 249 -3.15 9.45 -6.16
C TYR A 249 -2.39 10.26 -5.13
N LEU A 250 -3.10 11.09 -4.36
CA LEU A 250 -2.56 11.86 -3.26
C LEU A 250 -2.52 11.02 -1.99
N LEU A 251 -1.32 10.88 -1.42
CA LEU A 251 -1.07 10.24 -0.13
C LEU A 251 -0.78 11.30 0.94
N LYS A 252 -1.41 11.19 2.11
CA LYS A 252 -1.08 11.98 3.32
C LYS A 252 -1.16 11.13 4.59
N VAL A 253 -0.44 11.57 5.61
CA VAL A 253 -0.42 10.96 6.95
C VAL A 253 -0.68 12.02 8.01
N PHE A 254 -1.49 11.68 9.01
CA PHE A 254 -1.77 12.50 10.17
C PHE A 254 -1.49 11.70 11.43
N LYS A 255 -0.46 12.07 12.20
CA LYS A 255 -0.06 11.36 13.42
C LYS A 255 -0.94 11.81 14.59
N TYR A 256 -1.33 10.88 15.45
CA TYR A 256 -2.09 11.22 16.64
C TYR A 256 -1.19 11.88 17.68
N ASP A 257 -1.53 13.11 18.07
CA ASP A 257 -0.98 13.77 19.24
C ASP A 257 -1.89 13.50 20.44
N ALA A 258 -1.37 12.73 21.40
CA ALA A 258 -2.09 12.40 22.63
C ALA A 258 -2.26 13.60 23.57
N ALA A 259 -1.39 14.62 23.48
CA ALA A 259 -1.48 15.80 24.34
C ALA A 259 -2.62 16.73 23.89
N GLY A 260 -2.66 17.06 22.59
CA GLY A 260 -3.72 17.85 21.95
C GLY A 260 -4.98 17.05 21.64
N LYS A 261 -4.92 15.71 21.70
CA LYS A 261 -5.98 14.78 21.30
C LYS A 261 -6.45 15.00 19.86
N THR A 262 -5.52 15.32 18.96
CA THR A 262 -5.79 15.64 17.57
C THR A 262 -4.88 14.85 16.64
N PHE A 263 -5.33 14.63 15.41
CA PHE A 263 -4.46 14.13 14.36
C PHE A 263 -3.80 15.31 13.64
N GLU A 264 -2.47 15.35 13.65
CA GLU A 264 -1.67 16.43 13.07
C GLU A 264 -0.94 15.96 11.81
N GLU A 265 -0.86 16.81 10.80
CA GLU A 265 -0.16 16.50 9.55
C GLU A 265 1.31 16.12 9.82
N SER A 266 1.70 14.95 9.32
CA SER A 266 3.04 14.38 9.53
C SER A 266 3.68 13.94 8.21
N THR A 267 4.96 13.57 8.27
CA THR A 267 5.67 13.01 7.13
C THR A 267 5.17 11.60 6.81
N LEU A 268 5.13 11.25 5.51
CA LEU A 268 4.86 9.87 5.11
C LEU A 268 6.10 9.03 5.38
N GLU A 269 5.90 7.88 6.00
CA GLU A 269 7.00 6.99 6.32
C GLU A 269 7.80 6.60 5.07
N ASN A 270 9.12 6.82 5.14
CA ASN A 270 10.08 6.51 4.08
C ASN A 270 9.76 7.14 2.72
N GLN A 271 8.80 8.06 2.62
CA GLN A 271 8.58 8.85 1.42
C GLN A 271 9.63 9.95 1.36
N ILE A 272 10.66 9.72 0.57
CA ILE A 272 11.78 10.64 0.41
C ILE A 272 11.26 11.94 -0.23
N ASP A 273 11.68 13.09 0.32
CA ASP A 273 11.44 14.41 -0.28
C ASP A 273 12.49 14.66 -1.36
N ARG A 274 12.30 14.00 -2.50
CA ARG A 274 13.21 14.05 -3.64
C ARG A 274 13.52 15.47 -4.08
N ASP A 275 12.49 16.29 -4.25
CA ASP A 275 12.64 17.67 -4.74
C ASP A 275 13.47 18.50 -3.75
N ARG A 276 13.23 18.38 -2.44
CA ARG A 276 14.01 19.10 -1.42
C ARG A 276 15.46 18.63 -1.35
N ILE A 277 15.70 17.32 -1.41
CA ILE A 277 17.05 16.74 -1.38
C ILE A 277 17.86 17.14 -2.62
N LEU A 278 17.23 17.18 -3.80
CA LEU A 278 17.90 17.63 -5.01
C LEU A 278 18.12 19.15 -5.01
N ALA A 279 17.34 19.94 -4.27
CA ALA A 279 17.51 21.40 -4.21
C ALA A 279 18.52 21.89 -3.15
N ASP A 280 18.87 21.06 -2.16
CA ASP A 280 19.72 21.43 -1.02
C ASP A 280 20.97 20.54 -0.94
N ASP A 281 22.15 21.11 -1.20
CA ASP A 281 23.42 20.38 -1.21
C ASP A 281 23.82 19.78 0.15
N VAL A 282 23.46 20.45 1.24
CA VAL A 282 23.72 19.95 2.59
C VAL A 282 22.84 18.73 2.85
N LEU A 283 21.54 18.86 2.56
CA LEU A 283 20.60 17.76 2.72
C LEU A 283 20.94 16.58 1.81
N ARG A 284 21.36 16.85 0.56
CA ARG A 284 21.85 15.87 -0.41
C ARG A 284 23.02 15.05 0.14
N ARG A 285 24.06 15.75 0.61
CA ARG A 285 25.26 15.10 1.17
C ARG A 285 24.93 14.30 2.42
N ASP A 286 24.11 14.86 3.31
CA ASP A 286 23.68 14.19 4.53
C ASP A 286 22.90 12.92 4.23
N PHE A 287 21.95 12.98 3.28
CA PHE A 287 21.16 11.82 2.88
C PHE A 287 22.04 10.72 2.27
N LYS A 288 22.94 11.08 1.35
CA LYS A 288 23.90 10.14 0.76
C LYS A 288 24.74 9.45 1.83
N THR A 289 25.34 10.25 2.72
CA THR A 289 26.23 9.75 3.78
C THR A 289 25.48 8.81 4.72
N TRP A 290 24.27 9.19 5.11
CA TRP A 290 23.42 8.38 5.99
C TRP A 290 23.00 7.06 5.32
N LEU A 291 22.42 7.10 4.12
CA LEU A 291 21.88 5.89 3.48
C LEU A 291 22.96 4.86 3.13
N LEU A 292 24.15 5.32 2.73
CA LEU A 292 25.27 4.43 2.36
C LEU A 292 26.08 3.91 3.56
N ALA A 293 25.78 4.35 4.78
CA ALA A 293 26.41 3.78 5.97
C ALA A 293 26.02 2.29 6.11
N PRO A 294 26.95 1.40 6.52
CA PRO A 294 26.72 -0.05 6.47
C PRO A 294 25.45 -0.56 7.17
N ASP A 295 25.11 -0.02 8.33
CA ASP A 295 23.91 -0.43 9.08
C ASP A 295 22.62 0.02 8.37
N HIS A 296 22.58 1.26 7.88
CA HIS A 296 21.42 1.80 7.15
C HIS A 296 21.27 1.14 5.78
N LEU A 297 22.38 0.84 5.09
CA LEU A 297 22.35 0.09 3.84
C LEU A 297 21.85 -1.34 4.04
N ARG A 298 22.21 -1.99 5.17
CA ARG A 298 21.66 -3.30 5.55
C ARG A 298 20.15 -3.20 5.81
N GLU A 299 19.69 -2.21 6.54
CA GLU A 299 18.25 -2.02 6.81
C GLU A 299 17.47 -1.70 5.52
N PHE A 300 18.07 -0.92 4.62
CA PHE A 300 17.52 -0.57 3.31
C PHE A 300 17.41 -1.81 2.41
N ASP A 301 18.46 -2.64 2.39
CA ASP A 301 18.44 -3.95 1.74
C ASP A 301 17.33 -4.86 2.28
N ARG A 302 17.16 -4.90 3.60
CA ARG A 302 16.15 -5.71 4.27
C ARG A 302 14.74 -5.12 4.21
N GLY A 303 14.56 -3.90 3.70
CA GLY A 303 13.26 -3.22 3.68
C GLY A 303 12.71 -2.88 5.07
N THR A 304 13.60 -2.69 6.05
CA THR A 304 13.28 -2.35 7.45
C THR A 304 13.86 -1.00 7.87
N VAL A 305 14.44 -0.25 6.93
CA VAL A 305 15.00 1.08 7.20
C VAL A 305 13.92 2.06 7.63
N LEU A 306 14.27 2.94 8.56
CA LEU A 306 13.47 4.10 8.97
C LEU A 306 14.24 5.36 8.60
N ILE A 307 13.86 5.97 7.48
CA ILE A 307 14.49 7.17 6.97
C ILE A 307 14.16 8.34 7.92
N PRO A 308 15.16 9.12 8.39
CA PRO A 308 14.94 10.25 9.28
C PRO A 308 13.96 11.28 8.69
N GLU A 309 13.06 11.81 9.53
CA GLU A 309 12.01 12.77 9.13
C GLU A 309 12.56 13.99 8.37
N LYS A 310 13.81 14.41 8.65
CA LYS A 310 14.48 15.50 7.92
C LYS A 310 14.69 15.24 6.43
N PHE A 311 14.49 14.00 5.95
CA PHE A 311 14.55 13.63 4.54
C PHE A 311 13.18 13.34 3.92
N LEU A 312 12.10 13.41 4.70
CA LEU A 312 10.78 12.95 4.28
C LEU A 312 9.85 14.07 3.84
N ALA A 313 8.93 13.72 2.96
CA ALA A 313 7.84 14.56 2.47
C ALA A 313 6.57 14.37 3.30
N LYS A 314 5.72 15.40 3.35
CA LYS A 314 4.39 15.37 4.00
C LYS A 314 3.23 15.02 3.08
N ALA A 315 3.46 15.03 1.77
CA ALA A 315 2.52 14.60 0.75
C ALA A 315 3.27 13.91 -0.39
N ALA A 316 2.61 12.98 -1.06
CA ALA A 316 3.09 12.40 -2.31
C ALA A 316 1.96 12.25 -3.31
N VAL A 317 2.22 12.59 -4.58
CA VAL A 317 1.33 12.29 -5.70
C VAL A 317 1.90 11.11 -6.46
N VAL A 318 1.11 10.06 -6.57
CA VAL A 318 1.51 8.78 -7.14
C VAL A 318 0.85 8.60 -8.49
N PRO A 319 1.55 8.82 -9.61
CA PRO A 319 0.99 8.57 -10.92
C PRO A 319 0.96 7.06 -11.22
N THR A 320 -0.17 6.59 -11.78
CA THR A 320 -0.32 5.21 -12.24
C THR A 320 -1.04 5.14 -13.60
N PRO A 321 -0.72 4.16 -14.46
CA PRO A 321 0.36 3.19 -14.31
C PRO A 321 1.74 3.87 -14.39
N ALA A 322 2.71 3.36 -13.63
CA ALA A 322 4.11 3.74 -13.78
C ALA A 322 4.87 2.61 -14.49
N GLY A 323 5.79 2.97 -15.38
CA GLY A 323 6.66 2.01 -16.04
C GLY A 323 7.63 1.34 -15.05
N LEU A 324 8.18 0.19 -15.45
CA LEU A 324 9.14 -0.59 -14.65
C LEU A 324 10.58 -0.04 -14.73
N ASP A 325 10.87 0.77 -15.75
CA ASP A 325 12.14 1.44 -15.96
C ASP A 325 12.14 2.85 -15.35
N ALA A 326 13.35 3.38 -15.13
CA ALA A 326 13.58 4.73 -14.63
C ALA A 326 12.84 5.77 -15.49
N SER A 327 11.97 6.55 -14.86
CA SER A 327 11.21 7.61 -15.53
C SER A 327 10.81 8.68 -14.53
N ALA A 328 10.53 9.90 -15.01
CA ALA A 328 10.08 11.01 -14.16
C ALA A 328 8.76 10.75 -13.41
N LEU A 329 8.07 9.64 -13.70
CA LEU A 329 6.89 9.19 -12.95
C LEU A 329 7.27 8.44 -11.67
N GLN A 330 8.49 7.90 -11.57
CA GLN A 330 8.96 7.19 -10.39
C GLN A 330 9.39 8.19 -9.30
N PRO A 331 9.14 7.86 -8.02
CA PRO A 331 9.29 8.81 -6.92
C PRO A 331 10.72 9.32 -6.73
N GLU A 332 11.73 8.50 -7.03
CA GLU A 332 13.14 8.83 -6.78
C GLU A 332 13.93 9.09 -8.05
N PHE A 333 13.26 9.31 -9.18
CA PHE A 333 13.91 9.61 -10.45
C PHE A 333 14.75 10.89 -10.38
N GLY A 334 16.00 10.80 -10.82
CA GLY A 334 16.96 11.90 -10.75
C GLY A 334 17.87 11.79 -9.52
N MET A 335 17.66 10.81 -8.63
CA MET A 335 18.59 10.56 -7.53
C MET A 335 19.82 9.75 -7.94
N MET A 336 19.76 8.95 -9.01
CA MET A 336 20.92 8.23 -9.53
C MET A 336 21.63 9.05 -10.63
N GLN A 337 22.94 8.88 -10.73
CA GLN A 337 23.74 9.45 -11.82
C GLN A 337 23.18 9.02 -13.19
N GLY A 338 23.05 9.98 -14.09
CA GLY A 338 22.53 9.75 -15.44
C GLY A 338 21.00 9.74 -15.52
N GLU A 339 20.29 9.90 -14.41
CA GLU A 339 18.85 10.18 -14.41
C GLU A 339 18.59 11.70 -14.45
N GLY A 340 17.62 12.12 -15.24
CA GLY A 340 17.20 13.52 -15.30
C GLY A 340 18.27 14.46 -15.89
N LYS A 341 18.17 15.77 -15.55
CA LYS A 341 19.01 16.84 -16.13
C LYS A 341 20.08 17.39 -15.16
N GLY A 342 20.19 16.87 -13.93
CA GLY A 342 21.06 17.41 -12.89
C GLY A 342 21.98 16.36 -12.27
N ASP A 343 22.85 16.81 -11.36
CA ASP A 343 23.69 15.92 -10.59
C ASP A 343 22.82 15.12 -9.61
N GLY A 344 22.84 13.79 -9.73
CA GLY A 344 22.13 12.91 -8.82
C GLY A 344 22.68 12.97 -7.39
N VAL A 345 22.01 12.27 -6.49
CA VAL A 345 22.46 12.06 -5.11
C VAL A 345 23.55 10.97 -5.05
N PHE A 346 23.41 9.92 -5.87
CA PHE A 346 24.26 8.75 -5.87
C PHE A 346 24.92 8.52 -7.22
N THR A 347 26.22 8.26 -7.23
CA THR A 347 26.92 7.71 -8.40
C THR A 347 26.99 6.19 -8.34
N ASP A 348 27.23 5.55 -9.48
CA ASP A 348 27.46 4.09 -9.53
C ASP A 348 28.62 3.69 -8.61
N ASN A 349 29.68 4.50 -8.58
CA ASN A 349 30.85 4.27 -7.73
C ASN A 349 30.54 4.39 -6.23
N ASP A 350 29.66 5.32 -5.84
CA ASP A 350 29.21 5.43 -4.45
C ASP A 350 28.54 4.13 -4.00
N VAL A 351 27.60 3.62 -4.80
CA VAL A 351 26.84 2.40 -4.49
C VAL A 351 27.75 1.17 -4.50
N VAL A 352 28.59 0.99 -5.52
CA VAL A 352 29.52 -0.14 -5.60
C VAL A 352 30.49 -0.13 -4.42
N SER A 353 30.99 1.06 -4.03
CA SER A 353 31.88 1.18 -2.88
C SER A 353 31.19 0.84 -1.57
N ALA A 354 29.94 1.30 -1.38
CA ALA A 354 29.15 1.00 -0.18
C ALA A 354 28.86 -0.51 -0.07
N LEU A 355 28.49 -1.17 -1.18
CA LEU A 355 28.28 -2.62 -1.22
C LEU A 355 29.56 -3.41 -0.87
N LYS A 356 30.71 -3.00 -1.41
CA LYS A 356 32.01 -3.61 -1.07
C LYS A 356 32.35 -3.44 0.41
N GLN A 357 32.09 -2.25 0.97
CA GLN A 357 32.32 -1.98 2.39
C GLN A 357 31.40 -2.80 3.29
N ALA A 358 30.13 -2.95 2.91
CA ALA A 358 29.17 -3.81 3.62
C ALA A 358 29.65 -5.27 3.61
N ALA A 359 30.04 -5.80 2.44
CA ALA A 359 30.58 -7.15 2.31
C ALA A 359 31.87 -7.37 3.14
N ALA A 360 32.79 -6.40 3.11
CA ALA A 360 34.03 -6.46 3.90
C ALA A 360 33.78 -6.47 5.42
N ARG A 361 32.63 -5.95 5.86
CA ARG A 361 32.17 -5.98 7.26
C ARG A 361 31.31 -7.20 7.60
N GLY A 362 31.15 -8.15 6.66
CA GLY A 362 30.34 -9.35 6.85
C GLY A 362 28.83 -9.10 6.82
N VAL A 363 28.37 -7.99 6.23
CA VAL A 363 26.93 -7.75 6.01
C VAL A 363 26.45 -8.65 4.88
N ASP A 364 25.48 -9.53 5.18
CA ASP A 364 24.81 -10.36 4.18
C ASP A 364 23.71 -9.57 3.46
N MET A 365 24.00 -9.13 2.24
CA MET A 365 23.06 -8.41 1.37
C MET A 365 22.11 -9.41 0.69
N GLN A 366 20.82 -9.30 0.97
CA GLN A 366 19.82 -10.25 0.51
C GLN A 366 19.16 -9.87 -0.81
N ASN A 367 19.00 -8.57 -1.09
CA ASN A 367 18.22 -8.05 -2.21
C ASN A 367 19.03 -7.10 -3.11
N VAL A 368 19.76 -6.16 -2.52
CA VAL A 368 20.52 -5.10 -3.20
C VAL A 368 21.97 -5.57 -3.38
N ARG A 369 22.26 -6.11 -4.56
CA ARG A 369 23.59 -6.64 -4.93
C ARG A 369 24.20 -5.93 -6.15
N SER A 370 23.53 -4.90 -6.66
CA SER A 370 23.93 -4.13 -7.83
C SER A 370 23.40 -2.70 -7.74
N VAL A 371 23.93 -1.80 -8.57
CA VAL A 371 23.43 -0.42 -8.71
C VAL A 371 21.94 -0.40 -9.09
N ALA A 372 21.51 -1.31 -9.98
CA ALA A 372 20.11 -1.38 -10.38
C ALA A 372 19.20 -1.93 -9.28
N GLY A 373 19.69 -2.88 -8.47
CA GLY A 373 19.00 -3.31 -7.25
C GLY A 373 18.83 -2.15 -6.26
N PHE A 374 19.86 -1.31 -6.10
CA PHE A 374 19.82 -0.14 -5.22
C PHE A 374 18.78 0.88 -5.71
N GLN A 375 18.84 1.26 -7.00
CA GLN A 375 17.87 2.17 -7.63
C GLN A 375 16.43 1.65 -7.53
N ARG A 376 16.22 0.33 -7.74
CA ARG A 376 14.91 -0.28 -7.59
C ARG A 376 14.44 -0.20 -6.13
N ARG A 377 15.31 -0.48 -5.15
CA ARG A 377 14.96 -0.38 -3.74
C ARG A 377 14.67 1.07 -3.33
N LEU A 378 15.38 2.04 -3.90
CA LEU A 378 15.21 3.47 -3.61
C LEU A 378 13.78 3.90 -3.92
N ASN A 379 13.25 3.47 -5.07
CA ASN A 379 11.85 3.71 -5.40
C ASN A 379 10.91 2.87 -4.54
N ASP A 380 11.21 1.57 -4.38
CA ASP A 380 10.37 0.59 -3.68
C ASP A 380 10.14 0.88 -2.19
N VAL A 381 11.11 1.49 -1.50
CA VAL A 381 11.03 1.76 -0.06
C VAL A 381 10.03 2.87 0.29
N THR A 382 9.64 3.67 -0.70
CA THR A 382 8.70 4.79 -0.54
C THR A 382 7.25 4.35 -0.61
N CYS A 383 6.35 5.11 0.04
CA CYS A 383 4.90 4.89 -0.11
C CYS A 383 4.49 4.95 -1.59
N ALA A 384 4.94 5.97 -2.32
CA ALA A 384 4.62 6.13 -3.74
C ALA A 384 5.07 4.94 -4.59
N GLY A 385 6.31 4.46 -4.42
CA GLY A 385 6.84 3.37 -5.23
C GLY A 385 6.16 2.03 -4.96
N CYS A 386 5.81 1.74 -3.71
CA CYS A 386 4.97 0.59 -3.38
C CYS A 386 3.57 0.72 -4.02
N HIS A 387 2.93 1.89 -3.96
CA HIS A 387 1.62 2.11 -4.56
C HIS A 387 1.62 2.05 -6.11
N GLN A 388 2.76 2.37 -6.75
CA GLN A 388 2.97 2.15 -8.19
C GLN A 388 3.23 0.68 -8.54
N THR A 389 3.98 0.00 -7.68
CA THR A 389 4.47 -1.35 -7.95
C THR A 389 3.43 -2.38 -7.57
N ARG A 390 2.75 -2.94 -8.57
CA ARG A 390 1.74 -3.99 -8.37
C ARG A 390 0.63 -3.55 -7.39
N GLY A 391 0.26 -2.27 -7.45
CA GLY A 391 -0.97 -1.71 -6.89
C GLY A 391 -2.17 -1.96 -7.82
N ILE A 392 -3.38 -1.67 -7.33
CA ILE A 392 -4.61 -1.60 -8.15
C ILE A 392 -5.00 -0.13 -8.21
N GLY A 393 -4.70 0.53 -9.33
CA GLY A 393 -4.94 1.98 -9.49
C GLY A 393 -4.43 2.76 -8.28
N GLY A 394 -3.14 2.66 -7.96
CA GLY A 394 -2.56 3.37 -6.82
C GLY A 394 -3.02 2.91 -5.43
N PHE A 395 -3.77 1.82 -5.27
CA PHE A 395 -4.13 1.24 -3.96
C PHE A 395 -3.46 -0.11 -3.71
N HIS A 396 -3.00 -0.35 -2.48
CA HIS A 396 -2.65 -1.69 -2.01
C HIS A 396 -3.86 -2.52 -1.61
N PHE A 397 -4.87 -1.86 -1.07
CA PHE A 397 -6.06 -2.50 -0.54
C PHE A 397 -7.25 -1.58 -0.84
N PRO A 398 -7.82 -1.64 -2.06
CA PRO A 398 -9.06 -0.92 -2.34
C PRO A 398 -10.17 -1.38 -1.40
N GLY A 399 -10.17 -2.66 -1.01
CA GLY A 399 -11.11 -3.27 -0.08
C GLY A 399 -12.37 -3.83 -0.75
N VAL A 400 -13.08 -4.64 0.02
CA VAL A 400 -14.28 -5.38 -0.41
C VAL A 400 -15.46 -4.43 -0.61
N ASP A 401 -16.23 -4.61 -1.68
CA ASP A 401 -17.51 -3.93 -1.84
C ASP A 401 -18.66 -4.79 -1.31
N TRP A 402 -18.90 -4.73 -0.01
CA TRP A 402 -20.03 -5.45 0.59
C TRP A 402 -21.38 -4.73 0.41
N LEU A 403 -21.38 -3.52 -0.15
CA LEU A 403 -22.58 -2.76 -0.47
C LEU A 403 -23.15 -3.08 -1.86
N ALA A 404 -22.39 -3.75 -2.73
CA ALA A 404 -22.86 -4.22 -4.02
C ALA A 404 -24.00 -5.26 -3.87
N ASP A 405 -24.91 -5.33 -4.85
CA ASP A 405 -26.04 -6.27 -4.83
C ASP A 405 -25.62 -7.74 -4.69
N LYS A 406 -24.44 -8.08 -5.22
CA LYS A 406 -23.81 -9.40 -5.11
C LYS A 406 -22.34 -9.23 -4.71
N PRO A 407 -22.07 -9.02 -3.40
CA PRO A 407 -20.70 -8.89 -2.92
C PRO A 407 -19.89 -10.13 -3.29
N SER A 408 -18.75 -9.93 -3.93
CA SER A 408 -17.84 -11.03 -4.24
C SER A 408 -16.40 -10.56 -4.29
N ASN A 409 -15.53 -11.34 -3.66
CA ASN A 409 -14.08 -11.16 -3.73
C ASN A 409 -13.47 -11.77 -5.02
N SER A 410 -14.28 -12.42 -5.86
CA SER A 410 -13.84 -13.03 -7.13
C SER A 410 -13.91 -12.06 -8.32
N THR A 411 -14.83 -11.10 -8.28
CA THR A 411 -15.08 -10.16 -9.39
C THR A 411 -14.35 -8.83 -9.18
N ILE A 412 -14.20 -8.42 -7.92
CA ILE A 412 -13.42 -7.24 -7.51
C ILE A 412 -12.41 -7.74 -6.47
N VAL A 413 -11.14 -7.82 -6.88
CA VAL A 413 -10.06 -8.24 -5.98
C VAL A 413 -9.92 -7.22 -4.83
N PRO A 414 -9.97 -7.66 -3.56
CA PRO A 414 -10.00 -6.73 -2.42
C PRO A 414 -8.64 -6.09 -2.14
N ALA A 415 -7.56 -6.64 -2.69
CA ALA A 415 -6.20 -6.22 -2.46
C ALA A 415 -5.31 -6.43 -3.69
N SER A 416 -4.18 -5.73 -3.73
CA SER A 416 -3.26 -5.76 -4.87
C SER A 416 -2.36 -6.99 -4.85
N PRO A 417 -1.74 -7.36 -5.99
CA PRO A 417 -0.79 -8.47 -6.01
C PRO A 417 0.40 -8.26 -5.08
N HIS A 418 0.81 -7.02 -4.83
CA HIS A 418 1.79 -6.71 -3.79
C HIS A 418 1.31 -7.14 -2.39
N PHE A 419 0.05 -6.85 -2.04
CA PHE A 419 -0.53 -7.24 -0.76
C PHE A 419 -0.57 -8.76 -0.60
N PHE A 420 -1.11 -9.48 -1.60
CA PHE A 420 -1.24 -10.93 -1.53
C PHE A 420 0.11 -11.65 -1.50
N GLY A 421 1.08 -11.21 -2.32
CA GLY A 421 2.42 -11.80 -2.32
C GLY A 421 3.16 -11.66 -0.99
N ASP A 422 2.84 -10.67 -0.16
CA ASP A 422 3.49 -10.44 1.13
C ASP A 422 2.87 -11.25 2.29
N GLN A 423 1.74 -11.93 2.07
CA GLN A 423 0.98 -12.59 3.13
C GLN A 423 1.75 -13.75 3.79
N LEU A 424 2.50 -14.55 3.02
CA LEU A 424 3.32 -15.64 3.58
C LEU A 424 4.31 -15.12 4.62
N ARG A 425 5.04 -14.06 4.28
CA ARG A 425 6.01 -13.42 5.16
C ARG A 425 5.34 -12.93 6.45
N ARG A 426 4.16 -12.31 6.34
CA ARG A 426 3.42 -11.82 7.51
C ARG A 426 2.97 -12.97 8.41
N ARG A 427 2.48 -14.06 7.83
CA ARG A 427 2.09 -15.27 8.58
C ARG A 427 3.28 -15.90 9.31
N ASP A 428 4.47 -15.93 8.69
CA ASP A 428 5.70 -16.38 9.36
C ASP A 428 6.04 -15.51 10.57
N ILE A 429 5.87 -14.19 10.45
CA ILE A 429 6.11 -13.25 11.55
C ILE A 429 5.13 -13.48 12.70
N LEU A 430 3.83 -13.63 12.41
CA LEU A 430 2.85 -13.96 13.44
C LEU A 430 3.16 -15.31 14.10
N THR A 431 3.58 -16.30 13.31
CA THR A 431 3.94 -17.63 13.83
C THR A 431 5.16 -17.55 14.76
N ALA A 432 6.16 -16.74 14.41
CA ALA A 432 7.31 -16.48 15.28
C ALA A 432 6.88 -15.81 16.59
N PHE A 433 6.04 -14.77 16.53
CA PHE A 433 5.49 -14.12 17.73
C PHE A 433 4.69 -15.09 18.60
N ALA A 434 3.79 -15.88 18.01
CA ALA A 434 2.98 -16.86 18.72
C ALA A 434 3.82 -17.89 19.49
N ALA A 435 4.99 -18.24 18.93
CA ALA A 435 5.99 -19.12 19.52
C ALA A 435 6.99 -18.41 20.48
N GLY A 436 6.82 -17.11 20.74
CA GLY A 436 7.71 -16.33 21.60
C GLY A 436 9.11 -16.09 21.02
N LYS A 437 9.27 -16.18 19.69
CA LYS A 437 10.54 -15.98 18.98
C LYS A 437 10.63 -14.57 18.42
N HIS A 438 11.84 -14.05 18.27
CA HIS A 438 12.08 -12.81 17.53
C HIS A 438 11.85 -13.05 16.02
N PRO A 439 10.91 -12.36 15.37
CA PRO A 439 10.67 -12.55 13.94
C PRO A 439 11.82 -12.01 13.08
N ASP A 440 11.97 -12.57 11.88
CA ASP A 440 12.67 -11.88 10.81
C ASP A 440 11.70 -10.91 10.13
N PHE A 441 12.00 -9.61 10.14
CA PHE A 441 11.18 -8.58 9.50
C PHE A 441 11.57 -8.28 8.05
N SER A 442 12.66 -8.86 7.54
CA SER A 442 13.17 -8.58 6.20
C SER A 442 12.11 -8.79 5.13
N ARG A 443 12.11 -7.95 4.11
CA ARG A 443 11.19 -8.03 2.98
C ARG A 443 11.97 -7.91 1.67
N GLY A 444 11.55 -8.65 0.65
CA GLY A 444 12.02 -8.48 -0.71
C GLY A 444 11.54 -7.17 -1.35
N PHE A 445 11.73 -7.04 -2.66
CA PHE A 445 11.15 -5.92 -3.43
C PHE A 445 9.62 -6.05 -3.53
N ALA A 446 8.85 -4.96 -3.59
CA ALA A 446 7.38 -5.04 -3.76
C ALA A 446 6.97 -5.80 -5.02
N SER A 447 7.83 -5.77 -6.05
CA SER A 447 7.64 -6.52 -7.30
C SER A 447 7.76 -8.03 -7.17
N ARG A 448 8.56 -8.50 -6.22
CA ARG A 448 8.90 -9.91 -6.06
C ARG A 448 8.95 -10.27 -4.58
N PRO A 449 7.92 -10.98 -4.07
CA PRO A 449 7.85 -11.30 -2.65
C PRO A 449 9.01 -12.19 -2.21
N GLN A 450 9.40 -12.07 -0.95
CA GLN A 450 10.39 -12.94 -0.34
C GLN A 450 9.69 -14.22 0.14
N THR A 451 10.03 -15.36 -0.44
CA THR A 451 9.32 -16.62 -0.17
C THR A 451 9.77 -17.35 1.09
N ARG A 452 10.96 -17.04 1.60
CA ARG A 452 11.54 -17.69 2.81
C ARG A 452 11.51 -19.23 2.76
N GLY A 453 11.64 -19.79 1.57
CA GLY A 453 11.58 -21.25 1.36
C GLY A 453 10.16 -21.81 1.22
N GLY A 454 9.12 -21.00 1.38
CA GLY A 454 7.74 -21.37 1.07
C GLY A 454 7.52 -21.53 -0.43
N SER A 455 6.72 -22.54 -0.80
CA SER A 455 6.34 -22.81 -2.19
C SER A 455 4.89 -22.45 -2.50
N GLU A 456 4.15 -21.89 -1.54
CA GLU A 456 2.71 -21.58 -1.69
C GLU A 456 2.42 -20.56 -2.80
N LEU A 457 3.37 -19.69 -3.17
CA LEU A 457 3.19 -18.75 -4.28
C LEU A 457 3.77 -19.26 -5.60
N ALA A 458 4.37 -20.45 -5.64
CA ALA A 458 4.99 -20.97 -6.86
C ALA A 458 3.92 -21.21 -7.94
N GLY A 459 4.18 -20.71 -9.15
CA GLY A 459 3.26 -20.76 -10.29
C GLY A 459 2.17 -19.68 -10.28
N THR A 460 2.06 -18.86 -9.23
CA THR A 460 1.07 -17.77 -9.13
C THR A 460 1.60 -16.47 -9.75
N GLU A 461 0.70 -15.58 -10.16
CA GLU A 461 1.04 -14.23 -10.61
C GLU A 461 1.85 -13.44 -9.57
N TYR A 462 1.77 -13.82 -8.28
CA TYR A 462 2.49 -13.17 -7.18
C TYR A 462 3.99 -13.42 -7.22
N GLN A 463 4.43 -14.62 -7.60
CA GLN A 463 5.83 -15.00 -7.60
C GLN A 463 6.38 -15.12 -9.02
N ASP A 464 6.06 -16.19 -9.76
CA ASP A 464 6.71 -16.54 -11.04
C ASP A 464 5.73 -17.06 -12.13
N GLY A 465 4.44 -17.08 -11.84
CA GLY A 465 3.37 -17.43 -12.76
C GLY A 465 3.05 -16.35 -13.79
N TRP A 466 1.95 -16.52 -14.51
CA TRP A 466 1.54 -15.61 -15.58
C TRP A 466 1.34 -14.17 -15.05
N GLY A 467 1.95 -13.19 -15.69
CA GLY A 467 1.90 -11.78 -15.29
C GLY A 467 2.86 -11.39 -14.15
N ALA A 468 3.59 -12.34 -13.55
CA ALA A 468 4.58 -12.03 -12.52
C ALA A 468 5.78 -11.24 -13.08
N HIS A 469 6.34 -10.31 -12.30
CA HIS A 469 7.57 -9.59 -12.69
C HIS A 469 8.77 -10.54 -12.71
N CYS A 470 9.59 -10.45 -13.75
CA CYS A 470 10.78 -11.28 -13.96
C CYS A 470 11.97 -10.44 -14.48
N SER A 471 13.18 -10.98 -14.43
CA SER A 471 14.38 -10.32 -14.97
C SER A 471 14.61 -10.66 -16.44
N LEU A 472 14.80 -9.62 -17.26
CA LEU A 472 15.22 -9.74 -18.66
C LEU A 472 16.74 -9.94 -18.69
N GLN A 473 17.19 -11.18 -18.89
CA GLN A 473 18.61 -11.53 -18.80
C GLN A 473 19.47 -11.00 -19.96
N ASP A 474 18.84 -10.57 -21.07
CA ASP A 474 19.52 -10.24 -22.33
C ASP A 474 19.66 -8.74 -22.62
N ALA A 475 19.53 -7.88 -21.61
CA ALA A 475 19.50 -6.42 -21.80
C ALA A 475 20.87 -5.73 -21.89
N GLY A 476 21.89 -6.41 -22.42
CA GLY A 476 23.06 -5.75 -23.02
C GLY A 476 24.44 -6.03 -22.43
N SER A 477 24.58 -6.62 -21.24
CA SER A 477 25.90 -6.91 -20.65
C SER A 477 26.34 -8.38 -20.75
N GLY A 478 25.44 -9.29 -21.18
CA GLY A 478 25.66 -10.75 -21.15
C GLY A 478 25.83 -11.35 -19.75
N THR A 479 25.77 -10.52 -18.70
CA THR A 479 25.95 -10.88 -17.29
C THR A 479 24.67 -10.60 -16.52
N ARG A 480 24.17 -11.64 -15.84
CA ARG A 480 22.93 -11.57 -15.06
C ARG A 480 23.09 -10.61 -13.89
N ASP A 481 22.13 -9.71 -13.70
CA ASP A 481 22.13 -8.80 -12.54
C ASP A 481 21.85 -9.58 -11.26
N GLU A 482 22.81 -9.58 -10.34
CA GLU A 482 22.78 -10.38 -9.10
C GLU A 482 21.54 -10.10 -8.23
N SER A 483 21.05 -8.86 -8.24
CA SER A 483 19.86 -8.43 -7.48
C SER A 483 18.57 -9.08 -7.98
N PHE A 484 18.53 -9.50 -9.25
CA PHE A 484 17.33 -10.02 -9.92
C PHE A 484 17.47 -11.48 -10.37
N THR A 485 18.53 -12.17 -9.93
CA THR A 485 18.81 -13.56 -10.29
C THR A 485 17.64 -14.52 -10.02
N SER A 486 16.95 -14.34 -8.90
CA SER A 486 15.80 -15.15 -8.47
C SER A 486 14.48 -14.81 -9.18
N TRP A 487 14.46 -13.79 -10.04
CA TRP A 487 13.26 -13.31 -10.73
C TRP A 487 13.07 -14.09 -12.05
N SER A 488 12.83 -15.40 -11.93
CA SER A 488 12.52 -16.29 -13.05
C SER A 488 11.01 -16.45 -13.24
N CYS A 489 10.64 -17.11 -14.34
CA CYS A 489 9.27 -17.54 -14.62
C CYS A 489 9.11 -19.05 -14.39
N ALA A 490 7.89 -19.48 -14.06
CA ALA A 490 7.51 -20.87 -13.92
C ALA A 490 7.61 -21.62 -15.26
N ASN A 491 7.60 -22.96 -15.19
CA ASN A 491 7.70 -23.83 -16.36
C ASN A 491 6.64 -23.48 -17.42
N GLY A 492 7.07 -23.37 -18.68
CA GLY A 492 6.19 -23.02 -19.82
C GLY A 492 6.01 -21.51 -20.04
N LEU A 493 6.54 -20.67 -19.15
CA LEU A 493 6.54 -19.22 -19.29
C LEU A 493 7.95 -18.71 -19.63
N THR A 494 8.01 -17.55 -20.29
CA THR A 494 9.25 -16.82 -20.56
C THR A 494 9.11 -15.38 -20.07
N CYS A 495 10.24 -14.81 -19.64
CA CYS A 495 10.29 -13.40 -19.29
C CYS A 495 10.27 -12.56 -20.58
N GLN A 496 9.25 -11.74 -20.76
CA GLN A 496 9.09 -10.89 -21.93
C GLN A 496 9.01 -9.43 -21.51
N ALA A 497 9.57 -8.53 -22.31
CA ALA A 497 9.57 -7.11 -22.00
C ALA A 497 8.13 -6.57 -21.89
N ALA A 498 7.85 -5.90 -20.79
CA ALA A 498 6.63 -5.13 -20.61
C ALA A 498 6.88 -3.71 -21.12
N ALA A 499 6.22 -3.32 -22.21
CA ALA A 499 6.47 -2.04 -22.89
C ALA A 499 7.97 -1.85 -23.23
N ALA A 500 8.52 -0.64 -23.06
CA ALA A 500 9.92 -0.33 -23.36
C ALA A 500 10.93 -0.79 -22.29
N SER A 501 10.47 -1.59 -21.30
CA SER A 501 11.30 -2.00 -20.16
C SER A 501 12.51 -2.83 -20.59
N ARG A 502 13.70 -2.43 -20.13
CA ARG A 502 14.95 -3.12 -20.47
C ARG A 502 15.37 -4.15 -19.45
N ARG A 503 15.10 -3.96 -18.15
CA ARG A 503 15.63 -4.86 -17.10
C ARG A 503 14.61 -5.83 -16.53
N ILE A 504 13.35 -5.40 -16.44
CA ILE A 504 12.27 -6.16 -15.80
C ILE A 504 11.16 -6.44 -16.81
N GLY A 505 10.83 -7.70 -16.99
CA GLY A 505 9.74 -8.15 -17.83
C GLY A 505 8.57 -8.67 -17.01
N MET A 506 7.63 -9.27 -17.72
CA MET A 506 6.56 -10.08 -17.15
C MET A 506 6.59 -11.50 -17.72
N CYS A 507 6.17 -12.45 -16.90
CA CYS A 507 6.09 -13.85 -17.29
C CYS A 507 4.87 -14.10 -18.18
N PHE A 508 5.10 -14.47 -19.43
CA PHE A 508 4.04 -14.81 -20.38
C PHE A 508 4.31 -16.16 -21.03
N ILE A 509 3.29 -16.70 -21.69
CA ILE A 509 3.42 -17.98 -22.43
C ILE A 509 4.53 -17.82 -23.46
N LYS A 510 5.42 -18.82 -23.53
CA LYS A 510 6.48 -18.87 -24.52
C LYS A 510 5.87 -18.76 -25.93
N THR A 511 6.05 -17.60 -26.57
CA THR A 511 5.73 -17.45 -27.99
C THR A 511 6.64 -18.39 -28.76
N ARG A 512 6.04 -19.30 -29.54
CA ARG A 512 6.77 -20.25 -30.39
C ARG A 512 7.53 -19.55 -31.49
#